data_AF-A0A1R3VYF1-F1
#
_entry.id   AF-A0A1R3VYF1-F1
#
_cell.length_a   1.000
_cell.length_b   1.000
_cell.length_c   1.000
_cell.angle_alpha   90.00
_cell.angle_beta   90.00
_cell.angle_gamma   90.00
#
_symmetry.space_group_name_H-M   'P 1'
#
loop_
_entity.id
_entity.type
_entity.pdbx_description
1 polymer ?
#
loop_
_entity_poly.entity_id
_entity_poly.type
_entity_poly.pdbx_seq_one_letter_code
_entity_poly.pdbx_strand_id
1 'polypeptide(L)'
;MDIAMLAKLTSKNQLTLPKAITKEVGEPQYFEIETRAGQIILTPVRIQRSDAVRAKLMALGVNETDIQAAVDWSRGSDSAPNATLPRSC
;
A
#
# COMPACT_ATOMS: atom_id res chain seq x y z
N MET A 1 0.56 -21.68 20.38
CA MET A 1 -0.14 -21.75 19.09
C MET A 1 -0.67 -20.36 18.88
N ASP A 2 0.13 -19.54 18.20
CA ASP A 2 -0.16 -18.12 18.03
C ASP A 2 -1.14 -17.99 16.87
N ILE A 3 -2.30 -17.36 17.12
CA ILE A 3 -3.35 -17.15 16.13
C ILE A 3 -3.20 -15.73 15.63
N ALA A 4 -2.90 -15.56 14.34
CA ALA A 4 -2.89 -14.29 13.63
C ALA A 4 -4.11 -14.18 12.72
N MET A 5 -4.86 -13.08 12.79
CA MET A 5 -6.08 -12.86 12.01
C MET A 5 -6.22 -11.38 11.64
N LEU A 6 -6.62 -11.10 10.39
CA LEU A 6 -6.98 -9.76 9.95
C LEU A 6 -8.43 -9.44 10.33
N ALA A 7 -8.65 -8.37 11.07
CA ALA A 7 -9.96 -7.92 11.51
C ALA A 7 -10.22 -6.46 11.12
N LYS A 8 -11.48 -6.18 10.80
CA LYS A 8 -11.97 -4.82 10.55
C LYS A 8 -12.50 -4.22 11.84
N LEU A 9 -12.28 -2.92 12.04
CA LEU A 9 -12.93 -2.17 13.11
C LEU A 9 -14.43 -2.05 12.81
N THR A 10 -15.29 -2.61 13.66
CA THR A 10 -16.76 -2.61 13.47
C THR A 10 -17.50 -2.37 14.79
N SER A 11 -18.73 -1.84 14.69
CA SER A 11 -19.58 -1.57 15.86
C SER A 11 -20.09 -2.82 16.59
N LYS A 12 -19.90 -4.02 16.02
CA LYS A 12 -20.33 -5.29 16.65
C LYS A 12 -19.25 -5.95 17.49
N ASN A 13 -17.97 -5.65 17.23
CA ASN A 13 -16.83 -6.20 17.96
C ASN A 13 -15.95 -5.04 18.47
N GLN A 14 -16.46 -4.31 19.47
CA GLN A 14 -15.85 -3.07 19.95
C GLN A 14 -14.84 -3.35 21.07
N LEU A 15 -13.58 -2.95 20.83
CA LEU A 15 -12.57 -2.81 21.87
C LEU A 15 -12.32 -1.31 22.09
N THR A 16 -12.56 -0.81 23.30
CA THR A 16 -12.36 0.62 23.60
C THR A 16 -10.90 0.87 23.98
N LEU A 17 -10.21 1.66 23.15
CA LEU A 17 -8.83 2.08 23.39
C LEU A 17 -8.76 3.57 23.76
N PRO A 18 -7.81 3.99 24.61
CA PRO A 18 -7.58 5.41 24.87
C PRO A 18 -7.24 6.18 23.59
N LYS A 19 -7.82 7.37 23.44
CA LYS A 19 -7.63 8.23 22.25
C LYS A 19 -6.17 8.64 22.03
N ALA A 20 -5.38 8.77 23.10
CA ALA A 20 -3.97 9.11 22.99
C ALA A 20 -3.19 8.03 22.23
N ILE A 21 -3.41 6.76 22.58
CA ILE A 21 -2.72 5.60 22.00
C ILE A 21 -3.17 5.38 20.55
N THR A 22 -4.46 5.51 20.27
CA THR A 22 -4.98 5.39 18.90
C THR A 22 -4.43 6.49 17.99
N LYS A 23 -4.26 7.72 18.48
CA LYS A 23 -3.65 8.80 17.67
C LYS A 23 -2.21 8.52 17.25
N GLU A 24 -1.40 7.89 18.10
CA GLU A 24 -0.01 7.56 17.78
C GLU A 24 0.11 6.55 16.63
N VAL A 25 -0.83 5.60 16.56
CA VAL A 25 -0.88 4.59 15.50
C VAL A 25 -1.73 5.01 14.28
N GLY A 26 -2.34 6.19 14.33
CA GLY A 26 -3.26 6.73 13.32
C GLY A 26 -4.69 6.20 13.42
N GLU A 27 -5.50 6.42 12.38
CA GLU A 27 -6.89 5.93 12.31
C GLU A 27 -7.02 4.74 11.32
N PRO A 28 -6.43 3.56 11.61
CA PRO A 28 -6.54 2.40 10.75
C PRO A 28 -7.96 1.79 10.78
N GLN A 29 -8.42 1.33 9.61
CA GLN A 29 -9.70 0.59 9.50
C GLN A 29 -9.54 -0.91 9.75
N TYR A 30 -8.31 -1.42 9.64
CA TYR A 30 -7.99 -2.84 9.75
C TYR A 30 -6.83 -3.04 10.72
N PHE A 31 -6.90 -4.13 11.46
CA PHE A 31 -5.86 -4.57 12.37
C PHE A 31 -5.55 -6.03 12.10
N GLU A 32 -4.27 -6.36 12.08
CA GLU A 32 -3.84 -7.72 12.32
C GLU A 32 -3.86 -7.95 13.84
N ILE A 33 -4.56 -9.01 14.24
CA ILE A 33 -4.76 -9.39 15.63
C ILE A 33 -3.98 -10.67 15.87
N GLU A 34 -3.08 -10.62 16.84
CA GLU A 34 -2.24 -11.76 17.23
C GLU A 34 -2.41 -12.02 18.72
N THR A 35 -2.40 -13.30 19.12
CA THR A 35 -2.21 -13.65 20.53
C THR A 35 -0.79 -14.16 20.72
N ARG A 36 0.00 -13.48 21.52
CA ARG A 36 1.39 -13.86 21.83
C ARG A 36 1.62 -13.84 23.32
N ALA A 37 1.97 -14.99 23.90
CA ALA A 37 2.25 -15.13 25.34
C ALA A 37 1.17 -14.52 26.26
N GLY A 38 -0.12 -14.67 25.91
CA GLY A 38 -1.24 -14.11 26.67
C GLY A 38 -1.52 -12.62 26.44
N GLN A 39 -0.79 -11.97 25.54
CA GLN A 39 -1.03 -10.60 25.11
C GLN A 39 -1.78 -10.59 23.77
N ILE A 40 -2.68 -9.62 23.60
CA ILE A 40 -3.30 -9.31 22.31
C ILE A 40 -2.48 -8.20 21.66
N ILE A 41 -1.89 -8.50 20.51
CA ILE A 41 -1.17 -7.53 19.69
C ILE A 41 -2.13 -7.04 18.60
N LEU A 42 -2.24 -5.72 18.47
CA LEU A 42 -3.05 -5.05 17.46
C LEU A 42 -2.11 -4.26 16.55
N THR A 43 -1.83 -4.81 15.37
CA THR A 43 -0.96 -4.18 14.39
C THR A 43 -1.82 -3.44 13.35
N PRO A 44 -1.74 -2.10 13.24
CA PRO A 44 -2.47 -1.34 12.23
C PRO A 44 -2.09 -1.79 10.81
N VAL A 45 -3.08 -2.16 9.99
CA VAL A 45 -2.86 -2.54 8.59
C VAL A 45 -3.55 -1.54 7.67
N ARG A 46 -2.79 -0.96 6.73
CA ARG A 46 -3.34 -0.18 5.62
C ARG A 46 -3.62 -1.11 4.46
N ILE A 47 -4.88 -1.49 4.26
CA ILE A 47 -5.27 -2.18 3.03
C ILE A 47 -5.23 -1.15 1.89
N GLN A 48 -4.17 -1.18 1.10
CA GLN A 48 -4.07 -0.31 -0.06
C GLN A 48 -4.88 -0.94 -1.21
N ARG A 49 -5.74 -0.14 -1.85
CA ARG A 49 -6.43 -0.58 -3.08
C ARG A 49 -5.46 -0.86 -4.22
N SER A 50 -4.19 -0.44 -4.14
CA SER A 50 -3.15 -0.78 -5.11
C SER A 50 -2.96 -2.28 -5.24
N ASP A 51 -3.11 -3.08 -4.18
CA ASP A 51 -3.04 -4.53 -4.29
C ASP A 51 -4.24 -5.11 -5.06
N ALA A 52 -5.43 -4.55 -4.84
CA ALA A 52 -6.62 -4.91 -5.61
C ALA A 52 -6.52 -4.45 -7.07
N VAL A 53 -5.91 -3.30 -7.33
CA VAL A 53 -5.63 -2.79 -8.68
C VAL A 53 -4.57 -3.65 -9.35
N ARG A 54 -3.50 -4.03 -8.65
CA ARG A 54 -2.42 -4.90 -9.15
C ARG A 54 -2.95 -6.31 -9.41
N ALA A 55 -3.79 -6.86 -8.53
CA ALA A 55 -4.49 -8.12 -8.74
C ALA A 55 -5.44 -8.07 -9.95
N LYS A 56 -6.15 -6.94 -10.15
CA LYS A 56 -7.01 -6.75 -11.31
C LYS A 56 -6.22 -6.55 -12.61
N LEU A 57 -5.06 -5.89 -12.57
CA LEU A 57 -4.14 -5.76 -13.69
C LEU A 57 -3.55 -7.13 -14.08
N MET A 58 -3.11 -7.92 -13.11
CA MET A 58 -2.67 -9.31 -13.35
C MET A 58 -3.78 -10.18 -13.95
N ALA A 59 -5.03 -10.04 -13.46
CA ALA A 59 -6.17 -10.77 -14.01
C ALA A 59 -6.50 -10.37 -15.46
N LEU A 60 -6.09 -9.17 -15.90
CA LEU A 60 -6.21 -8.69 -17.28
C LEU A 60 -4.98 -9.02 -18.14
N GLY A 61 -4.02 -9.80 -17.60
CA GLY A 61 -2.81 -10.23 -18.29
C GLY A 61 -1.66 -9.23 -18.27
N VAL A 62 -1.80 -8.11 -17.54
CA VAL A 62 -0.73 -7.12 -17.35
C VAL A 62 0.18 -7.64 -16.23
N ASN A 63 1.40 -8.02 -16.60
CA ASN A 63 2.39 -8.54 -15.67
C ASN A 63 3.34 -7.44 -15.17
N GLU A 64 4.19 -7.76 -14.19
CA GLU A 64 5.11 -6.80 -13.57
C GLU A 64 6.11 -6.21 -14.59
N THR A 65 6.49 -6.97 -15.62
CA THR A 65 7.35 -6.50 -16.71
C THR A 65 6.65 -5.43 -17.57
N ASP A 66 5.36 -5.59 -17.82
CA ASP A 66 4.56 -4.61 -18.57
C ASP A 66 4.40 -3.30 -17.79
N ILE A 67 4.24 -3.40 -16.48
CA ILE A 67 4.19 -2.23 -15.58
C ILE A 67 5.53 -1.51 -15.58
N GLN A 68 6.64 -2.24 -15.48
CA GLN A 68 7.99 -1.67 -15.51
C GLN A 68 8.27 -0.97 -16.85
N ALA A 69 7.94 -1.61 -17.98
CA ALA A 69 8.10 -1.03 -19.30
C ALA A 69 7.26 0.25 -19.49
N ALA A 70 6.04 0.29 -18.95
CA ALA A 70 5.18 1.48 -19.00
C ALA A 70 5.76 2.63 -18.15
N VAL A 71 6.31 2.34 -16.97
CA VAL A 71 6.97 3.33 -16.12
C VAL A 71 8.25 3.86 -16.76
N ASP A 72 9.05 2.98 -17.37
CA ASP A 72 10.28 3.36 -18.06
C ASP A 72 9.99 4.25 -19.28
N TRP A 73 8.95 3.92 -20.05
CA TRP A 73 8.46 4.76 -21.15
C TRP A 73 7.99 6.13 -20.65
N SER A 74 7.18 6.17 -19.60
CA SER A 74 6.67 7.42 -19.01
C SER A 74 7.78 8.32 -18.44
N ARG A 75 8.88 7.73 -17.94
CA ARG A 75 10.04 8.49 -17.44
C ARG A 75 10.98 8.91 -18.56
N GLY A 76 11.06 8.15 -19.65
CA GLY A 76 11.83 8.52 -20.85
C GLY A 76 11.21 9.65 -21.67
N SER A 77 9.88 9.84 -21.60
CA SER A 77 9.18 10.93 -22.28
C SER A 77 9.43 12.33 -21.68
N ASP A 78 10.16 12.44 -20.56
CA ASP A 78 10.55 13.73 -19.96
C ASP A 78 12.00 14.14 -20.29
N SER A 79 12.69 13.35 -21.11
CA SER A 79 14.00 13.71 -21.69
C SER A 79 13.86 14.05 -23.16
N ALA A 80 13.28 15.22 -23.45
CA ALA A 80 13.57 15.91 -24.70
C ALA A 80 15.08 16.24 -24.70
N PRO A 81 15.89 15.77 -25.66
CA PRO A 81 17.26 16.23 -25.77
C PRO A 81 17.21 17.68 -26.22
N ASN A 82 17.89 18.55 -25.46
CA ASN A 82 18.16 19.92 -25.84
C ASN A 82 18.87 19.91 -27.21
N ALA A 83 18.10 20.13 -28.28
CA ALA A 83 18.62 20.27 -29.63
C ALA A 83 19.40 21.59 -29.69
N THR A 84 20.68 21.51 -29.38
CA THR A 84 21.65 22.58 -29.65
C THR A 84 21.77 22.69 -31.17
N LEU A 85 21.07 23.66 -31.76
CA LEU A 85 21.34 24.10 -33.12
C LEU A 85 22.73 24.75 -33.15
N PRO A 86 23.67 24.31 -34.01
CA PRO A 86 24.89 25.06 -34.21
C PRO A 86 24.56 26.39 -34.88
N ARG A 87 24.87 27.50 -34.21
CA ARG A 87 24.97 28.82 -34.86
C ARG A 87 26.26 28.80 -35.67
N SER A 88 26.16 28.61 -36.99
CA SER A 88 27.22 29.03 -37.90
C SER A 88 27.06 30.51 -38.23
N CYS A 89 28.20 31.19 -38.25
CA CYS A 89 28.41 32.61 -38.55
C CYS A 89 27.86 33.04 -39.91
#